data_AF-A0A7C5L516-F1
#
_entry.id   AF-A0A7C5L516-F1
#
_cell.length_a   1.000
_cell.length_b   1.000
_cell.length_c   1.000
_cell.angle_alpha   90.00
_cell.angle_beta   90.00
_cell.angle_gamma   90.00
#
_symmetry.space_group_name_H-M   'P 1'
#
loop_
_entity.id
_entity.type
_entity.pdbx_description
1 polymer ?
#
loop_
_entity_poly.entity_id
_entity_poly.type
_entity_poly.pdbx_seq_one_letter_code
_entity_poly.pdbx_strand_id
1 'polypeptide(L)' 'MRPREITDNIYWVGAIDWTVRDFHGYSTLRGTTYNAYLALDEKITLFDTVKPSHYA' A
#
# COMPACT_ATOMS: atom_id res chain seq x y z
N MET A 1 0.19 10.82 -0.43
CA MET A 1 -1.28 10.57 -0.36
C MET A 1 -1.68 10.65 1.11
N ARG A 2 -2.91 11.07 1.46
CA ARG A 2 -3.34 11.01 2.88
C ARG A 2 -3.65 9.54 3.24
N PRO A 3 -3.27 9.04 4.42
CA PRO A 3 -3.69 7.73 4.90
C PRO A 3 -5.21 7.58 4.85
N ARG A 4 -5.70 6.40 4.47
CA ARG A 4 -7.14 6.13 4.39
C ARG A 4 -7.52 5.16 5.50
N GLU A 5 -8.37 5.62 6.42
CA GLU A 5 -8.95 4.74 7.42
C GLU A 5 -9.83 3.68 6.76
N ILE A 6 -9.60 2.42 7.11
CA ILE A 6 -10.36 1.26 6.64
C ILE A 6 -11.41 0.88 7.68
N THR A 7 -11.01 0.88 8.93
CA THR A 7 -11.82 0.68 10.14
C THR A 7 -11.10 1.39 11.29
N ASP A 8 -11.78 1.54 12.43
CA ASP A 8 -11.23 2.20 13.62
C ASP A 8 -9.77 1.81 13.87
N ASN A 9 -8.90 2.82 13.88
CA ASN A 9 -7.46 2.71 14.14
C ASN A 9 -6.64 1.85 13.15
N ILE A 10 -7.21 1.44 12.01
CA ILE A 10 -6.49 0.73 10.95
C ILE A 10 -6.52 1.56 9.66
N TYR A 11 -5.35 1.96 9.22
CA TYR A 11 -5.17 2.83 8.06
C TYR A 11 -4.46 2.10 6.94
N TRP A 12 -4.99 2.22 5.72
CA TRP A 12 -4.23 1.92 4.52
C TRP A 12 -3.25 3.07 4.25
N VAL A 13 -1.96 2.71 4.19
CA VAL A 13 -0.81 3.60 3.98
C VAL A 13 0.03 3.18 2.78
N GLY A 14 -0.53 2.31 1.93
CA GLY A 14 0.13 1.78 0.75
C GLY A 14 0.31 2.79 -0.39
N ALA A 15 0.70 2.27 -1.55
CA ALA A 15 0.92 3.04 -2.76
C ALA A 15 0.10 2.50 -3.94
N ILE A 16 -0.35 3.40 -4.80
CA ILE A 16 -1.01 3.06 -6.06
C ILE A 16 0.01 3.19 -7.18
N ASP A 17 0.22 2.12 -7.92
CA ASP A 17 1.09 2.06 -9.09
C ASP A 17 0.23 1.96 -10.35
N TRP A 18 -0.10 3.13 -10.90
CA TRP A 18 -0.92 3.24 -12.11
C TRP A 18 -0.18 2.86 -13.38
N THR A 19 1.16 2.79 -13.36
CA THR A 19 1.99 2.75 -14.55
C THR A 19 2.60 1.38 -14.81
N VAL A 20 2.70 0.51 -13.80
CA VAL A 20 3.15 -0.87 -14.00
C VAL A 20 2.23 -1.61 -14.98
N ARG A 21 2.84 -2.34 -15.93
CA ARG A 21 2.14 -3.13 -16.95
C ARG A 21 2.53 -4.59 -16.96
N ASP A 22 3.77 -4.89 -16.60
CA ASP A 22 4.25 -6.23 -16.29
C ASP A 22 4.62 -6.27 -14.82
N PHE A 23 3.95 -7.13 -14.07
CA PHE A 23 4.16 -7.32 -12.65
C PHE A 23 4.38 -8.81 -12.37
N HIS A 24 5.65 -9.22 -12.30
CA HIS A 24 6.04 -10.62 -12.08
C HIS A 24 5.46 -11.58 -13.14
N GLY A 25 5.42 -11.15 -14.41
CA GLY A 25 4.85 -11.91 -15.53
C GLY A 25 3.35 -11.75 -15.70
N TYR A 26 2.68 -10.99 -14.81
CA TYR A 26 1.25 -10.68 -14.93
C TYR A 26 1.03 -9.34 -15.63
N SER A 27 0.14 -9.33 -16.62
CA SER A 27 -0.31 -8.10 -17.27
C SER A 27 -1.21 -7.29 -16.33
N THR A 28 -0.82 -6.05 -16.04
CA THR A 28 -1.51 -5.10 -15.15
C THR A 28 -1.97 -3.87 -15.92
N LEU A 29 -2.86 -4.04 -16.91
CA LEU A 29 -3.30 -2.96 -17.80
C LEU A 29 -3.96 -1.77 -17.07
N ARG A 30 -4.48 -2.01 -15.86
CA ARG A 30 -5.10 -0.99 -14.99
C ARG A 30 -4.20 -0.54 -13.84
N GLY A 31 -2.92 -0.93 -13.86
CA GLY A 31 -2.01 -0.78 -12.73
C GLY A 31 -2.29 -1.78 -11.61
N THR A 32 -1.71 -1.53 -10.44
CA THR A 32 -1.88 -2.32 -9.22
C THR A 32 -1.69 -1.45 -7.97
N THR A 33 -1.80 -2.03 -6.79
CA THR A 33 -1.51 -1.38 -5.50
C THR A 33 -0.51 -2.20 -4.70
N TYR A 34 0.46 -1.54 -4.06
CA TYR A 34 1.26 -2.13 -2.99
C TYR A 34 0.61 -1.77 -1.66
N ASN A 35 -0.05 -2.72 -1.02
CA ASN A 35 -0.82 -2.45 0.18
C ASN A 35 0.05 -2.58 1.42
N ALA A 36 0.02 -1.57 2.27
CA ALA A 36 0.60 -1.58 3.61
C ALA A 36 -0.42 -0.97 4.57
N TYR A 37 -0.42 -1.44 5.82
CA TYR A 37 -1.41 -1.03 6.81
C TYR A 37 -0.76 -0.61 8.12
N LEU A 38 -1.24 0.49 8.69
CA LEU A 38 -0.83 0.99 10.00
C LEU A 38 -1.96 0.74 10.99
N ALA A 39 -1.68 -0.09 12.01
CA ALA A 39 -2.57 -0.28 13.15
C ALA A 39 -2.09 0.58 14.33
N LEU A 40 -2.99 1.42 14.83
CA LEU A 40 -2.77 2.26 16.00
C LEU A 40 -3.42 1.60 17.22
N ASP A 41 -2.63 0.82 17.95
CA ASP A 41 -3.04 0.18 19.20
C ASP A 41 -2.01 0.51 20.29
N GLU A 42 -2.06 -0.14 21.45
CA GLU A 42 -1.02 -0.05 22.49
C GLU A 42 0.38 -0.25 21.89
N LYS A 43 0.48 -1.14 20.89
CA LYS A 43 1.65 -1.31 20.04
C LYS A 43 1.35 -0.88 18.61
N ILE A 44 1.97 0.21 18.19
CA ILE A 44 1.92 0.68 16.81
C ILE A 44 2.60 -0.36 15.92
N THR A 45 1.87 -0.86 14.93
CA THR A 45 2.34 -1.93 14.04
C THR A 45 2.14 -1.55 12.58
N LEU A 46 3.20 -1.73 11.78
CA LEU A 46 3.13 -1.64 10.33
C LEU A 46 3.08 -3.05 9.73
N PHE A 47 2.07 -3.30 8.90
CA PHE A 47 1.93 -4.51 8.11
C PHE A 47 2.40 -4.24 6.69
N ASP A 48 3.31 -5.08 6.22
CA ASP A 48 3.94 -5.03 4.91
C ASP A 48 4.67 -3.71 4.60
N THR A 49 5.21 -3.62 3.39
CA THR A 49 5.91 -2.46 2.84
C THR A 49 5.56 -2.28 1.37
N VAL A 50 6.02 -1.18 0.76
CA VAL A 50 5.84 -0.91 -0.67
C VAL A 50 7.14 -1.14 -1.45
N LYS A 51 7.08 -1.09 -2.78
CA LYS A 51 8.30 -1.10 -3.60
C LYS A 51 9.16 0.14 -3.35
N PRO A 52 10.50 0.05 -3.50
CA PRO A 52 11.40 1.18 -3.33
C PRO A 52 11.07 2.43 -4.16
N SER A 53 10.51 2.25 -5.35
CA SER A 53 10.08 3.36 -6.21
C SER A 53 8.89 4.17 -5.65
N HIS A 54 8.26 3.69 -4.59
CA HIS A 54 7.09 4.29 -3.95
C HIS A 54 7.34 4.64 -2.47
N TYR A 55 8.59 4.63 -2.02
CA TYR A 55 8.94 5.22 -0.72
C TYR A 55 8.60 6.72 -0.73
N ALA A 56 8.06 7.20 0.39
CA ALA A 56 7.70 8.61 0.60
C ALA A 56 8.83 9.38 1.27
#